data_AF-A0A925IJX9-F1
#
_entry.id   AF-A0A925IJX9-F1
#
_cell.length_a   1.000
_cell.length_b   1.000
_cell.length_c   1.000
_cell.angle_alpha   90.00
_cell.angle_beta   90.00
_cell.angle_gamma   90.00
#
_symmetry.space_group_name_H-M   'P 1'
#
loop_
_entity.id
_entity.type
_entity.pdbx_description
1 polymer ?
#
loop_
_entity_poly.entity_id
_entity_poly.type
_entity_poly.pdbx_seq_one_letter_code
_entity_poly.pdbx_strand_id
1 'polypeptide(L)'
;MNHKHIQDSIRTELESTRDSFHAILASLSEEDLHKQSLNPGWTNVEILAHMLFGFIVTVVLLPMTRIWGKLPNGSSKPFAWLLNALTVPFNWVNAIGARMQGKVFTHKRLGKLFDRFHASLLKTAASIKEDEWQRGMYYPTKWDANFSEFMTIEKLYHYPVVHFNFHLDQISH
;
A
#
# COMPACT_ATOMS: atom_id res chain seq x y z
N MET A 1 -1.40 -23.34 -3.10
CA MET A 1 -2.29 -22.74 -4.13
C MET A 1 -1.61 -22.89 -5.49
N ASN A 2 -2.36 -23.19 -6.55
CA ASN A 2 -1.84 -23.20 -7.92
C ASN A 2 -1.50 -21.76 -8.35
N HIS A 3 -0.38 -21.54 -9.05
CA HIS A 3 0.06 -20.24 -9.60
C HIS A 3 -1.07 -19.37 -10.15
N LYS A 4 -1.92 -19.96 -11.00
CA LYS A 4 -3.03 -19.25 -11.64
C LYS A 4 -4.06 -18.73 -10.62
N HIS A 5 -4.31 -19.51 -9.58
CA HIS A 5 -5.24 -19.12 -8.51
C HIS A 5 -4.72 -17.93 -7.70
N ILE A 6 -3.40 -17.84 -7.46
CA ILE A 6 -2.79 -16.70 -6.76
C ILE A 6 -2.97 -15.42 -7.60
N GLN A 7 -2.64 -15.49 -8.89
CA GLN A 7 -2.80 -14.34 -9.80
C GLN A 7 -4.26 -13.90 -9.93
N ASP A 8 -5.19 -14.84 -10.05
CA ASP A 8 -6.62 -14.53 -10.16
C ASP A 8 -7.16 -13.92 -8.86
N SER A 9 -6.74 -14.41 -7.69
CA SER A 9 -7.10 -13.81 -6.39
C SER A 9 -6.59 -12.37 -6.27
N ILE A 10 -5.30 -12.16 -6.51
CA ILE A 10 -4.67 -10.83 -6.44
C ILE A 10 -5.34 -9.86 -7.42
N ARG A 11 -5.62 -10.30 -8.66
CA ARG A 11 -6.30 -9.47 -9.65
C ARG A 11 -7.69 -9.06 -9.17
N THR A 12 -8.47 -10.02 -8.67
CA THR A 12 -9.83 -9.78 -8.17
C THR A 12 -9.82 -8.79 -7.00
N GLU A 13 -8.89 -8.95 -6.05
CA GLU A 13 -8.74 -8.05 -4.92
C GLU A 13 -8.35 -6.63 -5.35
N LEU A 14 -7.40 -6.49 -6.27
CA LEU A 14 -6.95 -5.19 -6.78
C LEU A 14 -8.05 -4.47 -7.57
N GLU A 15 -8.79 -5.19 -8.43
CA GLU A 15 -9.92 -4.64 -9.18
C GLU A 15 -11.04 -4.20 -8.24
N SER A 16 -11.44 -5.05 -7.30
CA SER A 16 -12.48 -4.70 -6.31
C SER A 16 -12.08 -3.49 -5.47
N THR A 17 -10.80 -3.38 -5.07
CA THR A 17 -10.33 -2.26 -4.25
C THR A 17 -10.29 -0.96 -5.06
N ARG A 18 -9.96 -1.05 -6.35
CA ARG A 18 -10.04 0.08 -7.28
C ARG A 18 -11.45 0.63 -7.38
N ASP A 19 -12.43 -0.26 -7.57
CA ASP A 19 -13.83 0.15 -7.69
C ASP A 19 -14.33 0.79 -6.39
N SER A 20 -13.97 0.21 -5.23
CA SER A 20 -14.26 0.80 -3.91
C SER A 20 -13.63 2.18 -3.74
N PHE A 21 -12.36 2.38 -4.14
CA PHE A 21 -11.71 3.68 -4.04
C PHE A 21 -12.41 4.76 -4.87
N HIS A 22 -12.79 4.45 -6.11
CA HIS A 22 -13.52 5.39 -6.97
C HIS A 22 -14.94 5.65 -6.46
N ALA A 23 -15.60 4.65 -5.87
CA ALA A 23 -16.91 4.83 -5.25
C ALA A 23 -16.84 5.81 -4.06
N ILE A 24 -15.82 5.70 -3.20
CA ILE A 24 -15.60 6.63 -2.08
C ILE A 24 -15.36 8.04 -2.63
N LEU A 25 -14.44 8.19 -3.58
CA LEU A 25 -14.17 9.50 -4.21
C LEU A 25 -15.43 10.12 -4.81
N ALA A 26 -16.27 9.33 -5.49
CA ALA A 26 -17.51 9.82 -6.08
C ALA A 26 -18.56 10.23 -5.04
N SER A 27 -18.50 9.66 -3.84
CA SER A 27 -19.45 9.96 -2.76
C SER A 27 -19.09 11.18 -1.89
N LEU A 28 -17.84 11.66 -1.95
CA LEU A 28 -17.38 12.80 -1.19
C LEU A 28 -17.40 14.07 -2.06
N SER A 29 -17.99 15.15 -1.56
CA SER A 29 -17.79 16.48 -2.15
C SER A 29 -16.37 17.01 -1.90
N GLU A 30 -16.00 18.11 -2.56
CA GLU A 30 -14.74 18.81 -2.27
C GLU A 30 -14.68 19.34 -0.83
N GLU A 31 -15.83 19.70 -0.23
CA GLU A 31 -15.89 20.07 1.18
C GLU A 31 -15.66 18.85 2.08
N ASP A 32 -16.27 17.71 1.74
CA ASP A 32 -16.12 16.47 2.52
C ASP A 32 -14.68 15.95 2.52
N LEU A 33 -13.92 16.15 1.44
CA LEU A 33 -12.49 15.82 1.41
C LEU A 33 -11.69 16.51 2.52
N HIS A 34 -12.05 17.74 2.86
CA HIS A 34 -11.36 18.54 3.86
C HIS A 34 -11.97 18.46 5.26
N LYS A 35 -13.10 17.75 5.42
CA LYS A 35 -13.66 17.43 6.73
C LYS A 35 -12.72 16.53 7.52
N GLN A 36 -12.83 16.66 8.85
CA GLN A 36 -12.19 15.75 9.79
C GLN A 36 -12.71 14.32 9.56
N SER A 37 -11.78 13.38 9.39
CA SER A 37 -12.12 11.96 9.29
C SER A 37 -12.47 11.39 10.68
N LEU A 38 -12.93 10.15 10.75
CA LEU A 38 -13.13 9.46 12.03
C LEU A 38 -11.80 9.13 12.74
N ASN A 39 -10.67 9.32 12.06
CA ASN A 39 -9.36 9.38 12.68
C ASN A 39 -9.04 10.84 13.08
N PRO A 40 -8.94 11.17 14.39
CA PRO A 40 -8.81 12.55 14.87
C PRO A 40 -7.52 13.24 14.43
N GLY A 41 -6.54 12.50 13.90
CA GLY A 41 -5.32 13.09 13.37
C GLY A 41 -5.47 13.71 11.99
N TRP A 42 -6.41 13.22 11.17
CA TRP A 42 -6.40 13.39 9.71
C TRP A 42 -7.78 13.75 9.13
N THR A 43 -7.76 14.48 8.02
CA THR A 43 -8.91 14.73 7.14
C THR A 43 -9.19 13.55 6.20
N ASN A 44 -10.35 13.53 5.53
CA ASN A 44 -10.69 12.47 4.59
C ASN A 44 -9.69 12.38 3.42
N VAL A 45 -9.24 13.51 2.88
CA VAL A 45 -8.23 13.54 1.80
C VAL A 45 -6.89 12.97 2.26
N GLU A 46 -6.51 13.18 3.52
CA GLU A 46 -5.26 12.63 4.09
C GLU A 46 -5.37 11.11 4.29
N ILE A 47 -6.52 10.60 4.74
CA ILE A 47 -6.79 9.16 4.81
C ILE A 47 -6.75 8.52 3.42
N LEU A 48 -7.43 9.09 2.43
CA LEU A 48 -7.43 8.60 1.05
C LEU A 48 -6.03 8.59 0.44
N ALA A 49 -5.25 9.65 0.68
CA ALA A 49 -3.87 9.72 0.25
C ALA A 49 -3.01 8.65 0.92
N HIS A 50 -3.26 8.36 2.20
CA HIS A 50 -2.56 7.31 2.94
C HIS A 50 -2.96 5.89 2.50
N MET A 51 -4.23 5.66 2.16
CA MET A 51 -4.68 4.42 1.53
C MET A 51 -3.95 4.19 0.20
N LEU A 52 -3.90 5.23 -0.66
CA LEU A 52 -3.12 5.21 -1.90
C LEU A 52 -1.63 4.95 -1.65
N PHE A 53 -1.06 5.50 -0.58
CA PHE A 53 0.35 5.32 -0.23
C PHE A 53 0.71 3.84 -0.03
N GLY A 54 -0.18 3.01 0.52
CA GLY A 54 0.03 1.56 0.62
C GLY A 54 0.30 0.89 -0.74
N PHE A 55 -0.41 1.31 -1.80
CA PHE A 55 -0.20 0.83 -3.16
C PHE A 55 1.14 1.32 -3.73
N ILE A 56 1.49 2.58 -3.51
CA ILE A 56 2.76 3.17 -3.94
C ILE A 56 3.93 2.42 -3.31
N VAL A 57 3.88 2.23 -1.99
CA VAL A 57 4.89 1.51 -1.20
C VAL A 57 5.04 0.08 -1.71
N THR A 58 3.94 -0.61 -2.00
CA THR A 58 3.96 -1.97 -2.58
C THR A 58 4.72 -2.00 -3.91
N VAL A 59 4.45 -1.06 -4.82
CA VAL A 59 5.15 -0.96 -6.12
C VAL A 59 6.66 -0.73 -5.93
N VAL A 60 7.05 0.08 -4.94
CA VAL A 60 8.46 0.36 -4.64
C VAL A 60 9.15 -0.85 -4.01
N LEU A 61 8.46 -1.58 -3.12
CA LEU A 61 9.02 -2.73 -2.40
C LEU A 61 9.14 -3.98 -3.28
N LEU A 62 8.21 -4.19 -4.22
CA LEU A 62 8.18 -5.40 -5.06
C LEU A 62 9.52 -5.72 -5.78
N PRO A 63 10.18 -4.77 -6.47
CA PRO A 63 11.50 -5.01 -7.07
C PRO A 63 12.55 -5.43 -6.03
N MET A 64 12.54 -4.81 -4.85
CA MET A 64 13.45 -5.17 -3.76
C MET A 64 13.17 -6.60 -3.30
N THR A 65 11.93 -6.94 -3.01
CA THR A 65 11.52 -8.30 -2.61
C THR A 65 11.94 -9.34 -3.64
N ARG A 66 11.82 -9.05 -4.94
CA ARG A 66 12.28 -9.95 -6.02
C ARG A 66 13.80 -10.12 -6.04
N ILE A 67 14.56 -9.06 -5.77
CA ILE A 67 16.02 -9.10 -5.73
C ILE A 67 16.48 -9.90 -4.51
N TRP A 68 16.02 -9.54 -3.31
CA TRP A 68 16.38 -10.24 -2.07
C TRP A 68 15.85 -11.67 -2.02
N GLY A 69 14.70 -11.94 -2.62
CA GLY A 69 14.14 -13.27 -2.72
C GLY A 69 15.00 -14.28 -3.52
N LYS A 70 16.03 -13.81 -4.24
CA LYS A 70 17.05 -14.66 -4.89
C LYS A 70 18.27 -14.92 -4.01
N LEU A 71 18.38 -14.25 -2.88
CA LEU A 71 19.47 -14.36 -1.92
C LEU A 71 19.05 -15.26 -0.74
N PRO A 72 19.99 -15.71 0.11
CA PRO A 72 19.64 -16.45 1.33
C PRO A 72 18.67 -15.65 2.21
N ASN A 73 17.67 -16.32 2.78
CA ASN A 73 16.54 -15.70 3.50
C ASN A 73 16.94 -14.65 4.56
N GLY A 74 18.10 -14.80 5.21
CA GLY A 74 18.56 -13.86 6.25
C GLY A 74 19.23 -12.58 5.73
N SER A 75 19.53 -12.48 4.44
CA SER A 75 20.33 -11.39 3.87
C SER A 75 19.68 -10.01 3.94
N SER A 76 18.35 -9.93 4.01
CA SER A 76 17.60 -8.68 4.19
C SER A 76 17.41 -8.26 5.65
N LYS A 77 17.76 -9.10 6.64
CA LYS A 77 17.55 -8.78 8.07
C LYS A 77 18.23 -7.47 8.49
N PRO A 78 19.51 -7.20 8.14
CA PRO A 78 20.15 -5.95 8.52
C PRO A 78 19.47 -4.73 7.91
N PHE A 79 18.94 -4.85 6.69
CA PHE A 79 18.18 -3.79 6.04
C PHE A 79 16.88 -3.47 6.80
N ALA A 80 16.10 -4.49 7.16
CA ALA A 80 14.90 -4.32 7.97
C ALA A 80 15.19 -3.69 9.36
N TRP A 81 16.31 -4.09 9.98
CA TRP A 81 16.75 -3.51 11.25
C TRP A 81 17.13 -2.04 11.12
N LEU A 82 17.85 -1.67 10.06
CA LEU A 82 18.19 -0.28 9.76
C LEU A 82 16.92 0.56 9.58
N LEU A 83 15.93 0.07 8.82
CA LEU A 83 14.65 0.77 8.67
C LEU A 83 13.93 0.91 10.02
N ASN A 84 13.87 -0.15 10.84
CA ASN A 84 13.32 -0.07 12.20
C ASN A 84 14.05 0.96 13.08
N ALA A 85 15.37 1.12 12.94
CA ALA A 85 16.12 2.15 13.66
C ALA A 85 15.76 3.58 13.18
N LEU A 86 15.30 3.72 11.94
CA LEU A 86 14.86 4.97 11.31
C LEU A 86 13.34 5.20 11.45
N THR A 87 12.65 4.54 12.38
CA THR A 87 11.20 4.69 12.57
C THR A 87 10.79 6.13 12.90
N VAL A 88 11.52 6.80 13.80
CA VAL A 88 11.19 8.18 14.22
C VAL A 88 11.28 9.17 13.04
N PRO A 89 12.38 9.22 12.26
CA PRO A 89 12.43 10.09 11.08
C PRO A 89 11.41 9.67 10.00
N PHE A 90 11.15 8.38 9.83
CA PHE A 90 10.09 7.91 8.92
C PHE A 90 8.71 8.44 9.31
N ASN A 91 8.33 8.35 10.58
CA ASN A 91 7.04 8.85 11.07
C ASN A 91 6.87 10.36 10.82
N TRP A 92 7.96 11.13 10.94
CA TRP A 92 7.95 12.56 10.65
C TRP A 92 7.72 12.85 9.16
N VAL A 93 8.45 12.14 8.28
CA VAL A 93 8.25 12.24 6.82
C VAL A 93 6.86 11.79 6.42
N ASN A 94 6.33 10.72 7.01
CA ASN A 94 4.99 10.22 6.73
C ASN A 94 3.92 11.24 7.14
N ALA A 95 4.02 11.81 8.36
CA ALA A 95 3.08 12.81 8.84
C ALA A 95 3.12 14.12 8.03
N ILE A 96 4.31 14.59 7.66
CA ILE A 96 4.45 15.80 6.82
C ILE A 96 4.00 15.51 5.40
N GLY A 97 4.37 14.35 4.86
CA GLY A 97 3.93 13.87 3.56
C GLY A 97 2.41 13.86 3.46
N ALA A 98 1.71 13.24 4.42
CA ALA A 98 0.26 13.22 4.49
C ALA A 98 -0.34 14.64 4.53
N ARG A 99 0.18 15.52 5.39
CA ARG A 99 -0.31 16.90 5.53
C ARG A 99 -0.08 17.77 4.29
N MET A 100 1.03 17.58 3.58
CA MET A 100 1.27 18.28 2.32
C MET A 100 0.42 17.70 1.18
N GLN A 101 0.14 16.41 1.23
CA GLN A 101 -0.73 15.71 0.28
C GLN A 101 -2.18 16.21 0.39
N GLY A 102 -2.71 16.40 1.60
CA GLY A 102 -4.06 16.95 1.82
C GLY A 102 -4.27 18.39 1.27
N LYS A 103 -3.18 19.15 1.05
CA LYS A 103 -3.23 20.49 0.44
C LYS A 103 -3.18 20.50 -1.09
N VAL A 104 -2.81 19.38 -1.72
CA VAL A 104 -2.46 19.32 -3.15
C VAL A 104 -3.28 18.26 -3.90
N PHE A 105 -3.88 17.31 -3.18
CA PHE A 105 -4.69 16.27 -3.77
C PHE A 105 -6.15 16.68 -3.93
N THR A 106 -6.58 16.64 -5.19
CA THR A 106 -7.98 16.72 -5.61
C THR A 106 -8.49 15.32 -5.94
N HIS A 107 -9.81 15.13 -6.02
CA HIS A 107 -10.44 13.87 -6.47
C HIS A 107 -9.77 13.31 -7.72
N LYS A 108 -9.63 14.16 -8.73
CA LYS A 108 -9.07 13.79 -10.03
C LYS A 108 -7.63 13.32 -9.93
N ARG A 109 -6.83 13.92 -9.03
CA ARG A 109 -5.43 13.54 -8.86
C ARG A 109 -5.30 12.22 -8.09
N LEU A 110 -6.10 12.03 -7.04
CA LEU A 110 -6.15 10.78 -6.28
C LEU A 110 -6.56 9.61 -7.17
N GLY A 111 -7.68 9.73 -7.90
CA GLY A 111 -8.16 8.68 -8.80
C GLY A 111 -7.14 8.30 -9.87
N LYS A 112 -6.51 9.31 -10.52
CA LYS A 112 -5.48 9.05 -11.54
C LYS A 112 -4.24 8.35 -10.99
N LEU A 113 -3.77 8.75 -9.81
CA LEU A 113 -2.61 8.11 -9.19
C LEU A 113 -2.96 6.68 -8.79
N PHE A 114 -4.13 6.46 -8.21
CA PHE A 114 -4.61 5.12 -7.87
C PHE A 114 -4.64 4.22 -9.10
N ASP A 115 -5.28 4.65 -10.19
CA ASP A 115 -5.33 3.89 -11.45
C ASP A 115 -3.93 3.54 -11.98
N ARG A 116 -2.99 4.49 -11.90
CA ARG A 116 -1.60 4.27 -12.32
C ARG A 116 -0.91 3.18 -11.50
N PHE A 117 -0.98 3.24 -10.17
CA PHE A 117 -0.30 2.27 -9.31
C PHE A 117 -1.00 0.91 -9.33
N HIS A 118 -2.33 0.89 -9.38
CA HIS A 118 -3.12 -0.31 -9.65
C HIS A 118 -2.67 -1.02 -10.94
N ALA A 119 -2.59 -0.28 -12.06
CA ALA A 119 -2.15 -0.84 -13.34
C ALA A 119 -0.69 -1.36 -13.28
N SER A 120 0.18 -0.67 -12.54
CA SER A 120 1.55 -1.12 -12.30
C SER A 120 1.61 -2.44 -11.53
N LEU A 121 0.75 -2.62 -10.53
CA LEU A 121 0.65 -3.87 -9.76
C LEU A 121 0.12 -5.01 -10.63
N LEU A 122 -0.97 -4.82 -11.38
CA LEU A 122 -1.48 -5.85 -12.29
C LEU A 122 -0.45 -6.27 -13.34
N LYS A 123 0.23 -5.29 -13.96
CA LYS A 123 1.30 -5.57 -14.92
C LYS A 123 2.44 -6.36 -14.30
N THR A 124 2.82 -6.01 -13.06
CA THR A 124 3.90 -6.70 -12.36
C THR A 124 3.47 -8.12 -11.97
N ALA A 125 2.23 -8.31 -11.49
CA ALA A 125 1.69 -9.60 -11.09
C ALA A 125 1.68 -10.61 -12.24
N ALA A 126 1.33 -10.17 -13.45
CA ALA A 126 1.39 -10.97 -14.67
C ALA A 126 2.82 -11.41 -15.06
N SER A 127 3.86 -10.75 -14.53
CA SER A 127 5.28 -11.07 -14.77
C SER A 127 5.92 -11.96 -13.70
N ILE A 128 5.21 -12.25 -12.61
CA ILE A 128 5.72 -13.09 -11.51
C ILE A 128 5.64 -14.55 -11.94
N LYS A 129 6.72 -15.30 -11.76
CA LYS A 129 6.75 -16.75 -12.02
C LYS A 129 6.20 -17.54 -10.83
N GLU A 130 5.75 -18.76 -11.07
CA GLU A 130 5.21 -19.65 -10.04
C GLU A 130 6.11 -19.80 -8.81
N ASP A 131 7.41 -20.00 -9.05
CA ASP A 131 8.42 -20.18 -8.00
C ASP A 131 8.86 -18.88 -7.32
N GLU A 132 8.43 -17.72 -7.83
CA GLU A 132 8.74 -16.42 -7.22
C GLU A 132 7.77 -16.06 -6.09
N TRP A 133 6.51 -16.53 -6.12
CA TRP A 133 5.48 -16.12 -5.16
C TRP A 133 5.85 -16.33 -3.70
N GLN A 134 6.61 -17.39 -3.39
CA GLN A 134 7.06 -17.75 -2.04
C GLN A 134 8.40 -17.12 -1.66
N ARG A 135 9.05 -16.40 -2.57
CA ARG A 135 10.28 -15.66 -2.26
C ARG A 135 9.92 -14.37 -1.55
N GLY A 136 10.82 -13.89 -0.67
CA GLY A 136 10.50 -12.77 0.20
C GLY A 136 11.70 -12.08 0.77
N MET A 137 11.42 -11.09 1.61
CA MET A 137 12.43 -10.39 2.40
C MET A 137 11.87 -10.00 3.77
N TYR A 138 12.75 -9.52 4.63
CA TYR A 138 12.41 -9.00 5.95
C TYR A 138 11.95 -7.54 5.85
N TYR A 139 10.95 -7.16 6.66
CA TYR A 139 10.34 -5.83 6.67
C TYR A 139 10.38 -5.17 8.07
N PRO A 140 10.37 -3.83 8.14
CA PRO A 140 10.32 -3.12 9.41
C PRO A 140 8.92 -3.19 10.03
N THR A 141 8.75 -3.96 11.10
CA THR A 141 7.47 -4.12 11.82
C THR A 141 7.02 -2.90 12.61
N LYS A 142 7.86 -1.85 12.72
CA LYS A 142 7.51 -0.61 13.44
C LYS A 142 6.92 0.48 12.55
N TRP A 143 6.95 0.30 11.23
CA TRP A 143 6.53 1.33 10.28
C TRP A 143 5.04 1.25 9.95
N ASP A 144 4.51 0.03 9.93
CA ASP A 144 3.11 -0.27 9.64
C ASP A 144 2.72 -1.54 10.38
N ALA A 145 1.55 -1.53 11.03
CA ALA A 145 1.06 -2.69 11.77
C ALA A 145 0.73 -3.89 10.87
N ASN A 146 0.48 -3.64 9.58
CA ASN A 146 0.19 -4.67 8.58
C ASN A 146 1.46 -5.31 7.98
N PHE A 147 2.65 -4.85 8.36
CA PHE A 147 3.90 -5.53 8.00
C PHE A 147 4.22 -6.67 8.98
N SER A 148 4.46 -7.87 8.44
CA SER A 148 5.07 -8.96 9.19
C SER A 148 6.58 -8.96 9.04
N GLU A 149 7.29 -9.56 10.01
CA GLU A 149 8.76 -9.60 10.02
C GLU A 149 9.34 -10.14 8.70
N PHE A 150 8.68 -11.12 8.09
CA PHE A 150 9.00 -11.63 6.75
C PHE A 150 7.74 -11.64 5.88
N MET A 151 7.82 -11.10 4.67
CA MET A 151 6.73 -11.16 3.70
C MET A 151 7.25 -11.71 2.38
N THR A 152 6.50 -12.67 1.84
CA THR A 152 6.70 -13.17 0.48
C THR A 152 6.14 -12.18 -0.52
N ILE A 153 6.42 -12.36 -1.82
CA ILE A 153 5.81 -11.58 -2.89
C ILE A 153 4.28 -11.67 -2.79
N GLU A 154 3.73 -12.86 -2.58
CA GLU A 154 2.29 -13.07 -2.38
C GLU A 154 1.75 -12.24 -1.20
N LYS A 155 2.35 -12.36 -0.01
CA LYS A 155 1.93 -11.56 1.16
C LYS A 155 2.01 -10.05 0.91
N LEU A 156 3.04 -9.61 0.19
CA LEU A 156 3.22 -8.21 -0.15
C LEU A 156 2.12 -7.70 -1.12
N TYR A 157 1.60 -8.54 -2.01
CA TYR A 157 0.48 -8.16 -2.88
C TYR A 157 -0.85 -7.99 -2.13
N HIS A 158 -1.05 -8.72 -1.04
CA HIS A 158 -2.25 -8.58 -0.20
C HIS A 158 -2.18 -7.36 0.74
N TYR A 159 -0.98 -6.94 1.15
CA TYR A 159 -0.77 -5.80 2.06
C TYR A 159 -1.54 -4.51 1.68
N PRO A 160 -1.46 -3.97 0.45
CA PRO A 160 -2.13 -2.70 0.15
C PRO A 160 -3.65 -2.78 0.28
N VAL A 161 -4.25 -3.96 0.06
CA VAL A 161 -5.69 -4.19 0.20
C VAL A 161 -6.09 -4.32 1.67
N VAL A 162 -5.30 -5.05 2.46
CA VAL A 162 -5.50 -5.12 3.93
C VAL A 162 -5.38 -3.72 4.54
N HIS A 163 -4.36 -2.97 4.14
CA HIS A 163 -4.13 -1.58 4.56
C HIS A 163 -5.29 -0.66 4.16
N PHE A 164 -5.76 -0.77 2.92
CA PHE A 164 -6.92 -0.03 2.43
C PHE A 164 -8.16 -0.28 3.29
N ASN A 165 -8.51 -1.55 3.51
CA ASN A 165 -9.71 -1.92 4.26
C ASN A 165 -9.64 -1.45 5.72
N PHE A 166 -8.47 -1.47 6.35
CA PHE A 166 -8.28 -0.94 7.69
C PHE A 166 -8.61 0.56 7.81
N HIS A 167 -8.35 1.33 6.76
CA HIS A 167 -8.61 2.76 6.72
C HIS A 167 -9.98 3.14 6.16
N LEU A 168 -10.69 2.19 5.55
CA LEU A 168 -12.01 2.44 4.94
C LEU A 168 -13.02 2.98 5.95
N ASP A 169 -13.07 2.35 7.14
CA ASP A 169 -13.98 2.75 8.23
C ASP A 169 -13.58 4.07 8.91
N GLN A 170 -12.51 4.72 8.46
CA GLN A 170 -12.04 6.00 8.98
C GLN A 170 -12.58 7.19 8.18
N ILE A 171 -13.13 6.96 6.99
CA ILE A 171 -13.72 8.02 6.16
C ILE A 171 -15.03 8.51 6.79
N SER A 172 -15.18 9.83 6.89
CA SER A 172 -16.44 10.49 7.26
C SER A 172 -17.15 11.04 6.02
N HIS A 173 -18.48 11.08 6.05
CA HIS A 173 -19.32 11.73 5.03
C HIS A 173 -19.93 13.02 5.61
#